data_AF-A0A0P1KXC1-F1
#
_entry.id   AF-A0A0P1KXC1-F1
#
_cell.length_a   1.000
_cell.length_b   1.000
_cell.length_c   1.000
_cell.angle_alpha   90.00
_cell.angle_beta   90.00
_cell.angle_gamma   90.00
#
_symmetry.space_group_name_H-M   'P 1'
#
loop_
_entity.id
_entity.type
_entity.pdbx_description
1 polymer ?
#
loop_
_entity_poly.entity_id
_entity_poly.type
_entity_poly.pdbx_seq_one_letter_code
_entity_poly.pdbx_strand_id
1 'polypeptide(L)'
;MVVLNPNNWHWVDKNTLPWTQTYMQELNVSCNAQDGATTVRVTKVDSVSGDSHVSQRKGKVICYFDLDLSFATEVVEVESGKSVCEGKIVVPELVHDEADFEIRPEGFGDHHALVRDEFVPILREALCKYQQDLIDHHSKDVQQS
;
A
#
# COMPACT_ATOMS: atom_id res chain seq x y z
N MET A 1 29.57 -1.40 17.89
CA MET A 1 30.21 -2.69 17.54
C MET A 1 29.41 -3.24 16.38
N VAL A 2 29.93 -3.17 15.15
CA VAL A 2 29.22 -3.69 13.98
C VAL A 2 29.31 -5.21 14.05
N VAL A 3 28.16 -5.87 14.16
CA VAL A 3 28.07 -7.32 13.97
C VAL A 3 28.30 -7.55 12.49
N LEU A 4 29.44 -8.12 12.13
CA LEU A 4 29.76 -8.53 10.77
C LEU A 4 29.00 -9.84 10.49
N ASN A 5 28.29 -9.94 9.36
CA ASN A 5 27.69 -11.18 8.86
C ASN A 5 28.56 -11.78 7.73
N PRO A 6 29.75 -12.33 8.03
CA PRO A 6 30.64 -12.85 7.01
C PRO A 6 29.94 -13.92 6.17
N ASN A 7 29.99 -13.75 4.85
CA ASN A 7 29.34 -14.60 3.85
C ASN A 7 27.80 -14.65 3.90
N ASN A 8 27.12 -13.73 4.63
CA ASN A 8 25.66 -13.69 4.75
C ASN A 8 25.04 -15.02 5.23
N TRP A 9 25.71 -15.69 6.18
CA TRP A 9 25.27 -16.98 6.74
C TRP A 9 24.40 -16.86 7.99
N HIS A 10 24.44 -15.73 8.69
CA HIS A 10 23.51 -15.44 9.77
C HIS A 10 22.23 -14.82 9.22
N TRP A 11 21.10 -15.28 9.74
CA TRP A 11 19.79 -14.71 9.42
C TRP A 11 19.74 -13.27 9.96
N VAL A 12 19.49 -12.32 9.06
CA VAL A 12 19.14 -10.94 9.41
C VAL A 12 17.66 -10.77 9.13
N ASP A 13 16.90 -10.40 10.15
CA ASP A 13 15.49 -10.04 10.04
C ASP A 13 15.29 -8.60 10.51
N LYS A 14 14.58 -7.80 9.72
CA LYS A 14 14.29 -6.41 10.03
C LYS A 14 12.78 -6.20 9.97
N ASN A 15 12.22 -5.74 11.08
CA ASN A 15 10.84 -5.22 11.10
C ASN A 15 10.78 -3.92 10.28
N THR A 16 9.93 -3.93 9.26
CA THR A 16 9.70 -2.83 8.32
C THR A 16 8.29 -2.23 8.44
N LEU A 17 7.50 -2.66 9.42
CA LEU A 17 6.17 -2.10 9.68
C LEU A 17 6.19 -0.58 9.91
N PRO A 18 7.12 0.02 10.68
CA PRO A 18 7.16 1.47 10.84
C PRO A 18 7.36 2.21 9.51
N TRP A 19 8.22 1.68 8.63
CA TRP A 19 8.43 2.24 7.29
C TRP A 19 7.19 2.06 6.41
N THR A 20 6.55 0.89 6.49
CA THR A 20 5.31 0.58 5.78
C THR A 20 4.19 1.55 6.14
N GLN A 21 4.04 1.88 7.43
CA GLN A 21 3.06 2.86 7.90
C GLN A 21 3.30 4.24 7.28
N THR A 22 4.56 4.69 7.23
CA THR A 22 4.92 5.96 6.57
C THR A 22 4.69 5.90 5.06
N TYR A 23 5.13 4.83 4.40
CA TYR A 23 4.95 4.63 2.96
C TYR A 23 3.48 4.71 2.56
N MET A 24 2.61 4.01 3.30
CA MET A 24 1.17 4.04 3.03
C MET A 24 0.58 5.43 3.29
N GLN A 25 1.01 6.15 4.33
CA GLN A 25 0.56 7.53 4.60
C GLN A 25 0.95 8.51 3.49
N GLU A 26 2.07 8.27 2.80
CA GLU A 26 2.54 9.07 1.66
C GLU A 26 1.92 8.63 0.32
N LEU A 27 1.13 7.55 0.31
CA LEU A 27 0.49 7.01 -0.88
C LEU A 27 -0.59 7.96 -1.40
N ASN A 28 -0.23 8.73 -2.41
CA ASN A 28 -1.13 9.68 -3.06
C ASN A 28 -1.74 9.05 -4.31
N VAL A 29 -2.91 8.43 -4.17
CA VAL A 29 -3.65 7.81 -5.27
C VAL A 29 -4.94 8.59 -5.53
N SER A 30 -5.11 9.03 -6.78
CA SER A 30 -6.32 9.67 -7.27
C SER A 30 -6.65 9.18 -8.68
N CYS A 31 -7.94 9.16 -9.01
CA CYS A 31 -8.43 8.87 -10.35
C CYS A 31 -9.45 9.94 -10.77
N ASN A 32 -9.31 10.46 -11.98
CA ASN A 32 -10.38 11.23 -12.61
C ASN A 32 -11.33 10.24 -13.26
N ALA A 33 -12.62 10.38 -12.97
CA ALA A 33 -13.63 9.54 -13.57
C ALA A 33 -13.69 9.75 -15.08
N GLN A 34 -14.10 8.73 -15.82
CA GLN A 34 -14.23 8.81 -17.29
C GLN A 34 -15.23 9.87 -17.75
N ASP A 35 -16.21 10.22 -16.91
CA ASP A 35 -17.17 11.29 -17.17
C ASP A 35 -16.54 12.70 -17.10
N GLY A 36 -15.33 12.83 -16.54
CA GLY A 36 -14.62 14.09 -16.34
C GLY A 36 -15.26 15.04 -15.33
N ALA A 37 -16.38 14.65 -14.73
CA ALA A 37 -17.15 15.45 -13.78
C ALA A 37 -16.72 15.18 -12.34
N THR A 38 -16.19 13.98 -12.06
CA THR A 38 -15.79 13.59 -10.70
C THR A 38 -14.36 13.05 -10.62
N THR A 39 -13.75 13.18 -9.45
CA THR A 39 -12.43 12.65 -9.12
C THR A 39 -12.53 11.88 -7.81
N VAL A 40 -12.04 10.65 -7.78
CA VAL A 40 -11.89 9.88 -6.54
C VAL A 40 -10.46 10.02 -6.03
N ARG A 41 -10.27 10.25 -4.74
CA ARG A 41 -8.92 10.33 -4.14
C ARG A 41 -8.90 9.77 -2.74
N VAL A 42 -7.78 9.15 -2.37
CA VAL A 42 -7.47 8.87 -0.96
C VAL A 42 -7.24 10.20 -0.25
N THR A 43 -7.95 10.42 0.86
CA THR A 43 -7.75 11.61 1.69
C THR A 43 -6.79 11.34 2.83
N LYS A 44 -6.85 10.13 3.39
CA LYS A 44 -6.06 9.73 4.55
C LYS A 44 -5.98 8.20 4.64
N VAL A 45 -4.88 7.71 5.20
CA VAL A 45 -4.80 6.33 5.70
C VAL A 45 -5.29 6.27 7.13
N ASP A 46 -6.33 5.49 7.38
CA ASP A 46 -6.94 5.33 8.70
C ASP A 46 -6.19 4.32 9.56
N SER A 47 -5.81 3.18 8.98
CA SER A 47 -5.06 2.14 9.68
C SER A 47 -4.14 1.38 8.75
N VAL A 48 -2.99 1.00 9.29
CA VAL A 48 -2.02 0.07 8.71
C VAL A 48 -1.56 -0.84 9.84
N SER A 49 -2.02 -2.08 9.81
CA SER A 49 -1.73 -3.10 10.82
C SER A 49 -1.32 -4.41 10.16
N GLY A 50 -0.75 -5.31 10.95
CA GLY A 50 -0.21 -6.58 10.49
C GLY A 50 1.31 -6.64 10.65
N ASP A 51 1.95 -7.46 9.84
CA ASP A 51 3.38 -7.75 9.92
C ASP A 51 4.07 -7.37 8.60
N SER A 52 5.25 -6.78 8.70
CA SER A 52 6.07 -6.43 7.53
C SER A 52 7.54 -6.57 7.90
N HIS A 53 8.24 -7.39 7.13
CA HIS A 53 9.65 -7.68 7.37
C HIS A 53 10.43 -7.81 6.06
N VAL A 54 11.71 -7.45 6.16
CA VAL A 54 12.72 -7.71 5.13
C VAL A 54 13.85 -8.50 5.75
N SER A 55 14.26 -9.55 5.05
CA SER A 55 15.29 -10.46 5.52
C SER A 55 16.26 -10.81 4.42
N GLN A 56 17.47 -11.22 4.79
CA GLN A 56 18.42 -11.80 3.87
C GLN A 56 18.60 -13.29 4.14
N ARG A 57 18.38 -14.10 3.10
CA ARG A 57 18.53 -15.56 3.14
C ARG A 57 19.35 -16.03 1.95
N LYS A 58 20.46 -16.74 2.22
CA LYS A 58 21.36 -17.30 1.18
C LYS A 58 21.80 -16.25 0.15
N GLY A 59 22.14 -15.04 0.62
CA GLY A 59 22.56 -13.93 -0.24
C GLY A 59 21.45 -13.26 -1.05
N LYS A 60 20.19 -13.70 -0.92
CA LYS A 60 19.03 -13.04 -1.52
C LYS A 60 18.27 -12.23 -0.48
N VAL A 61 17.84 -11.03 -0.84
CA VAL A 61 16.89 -10.25 -0.05
C VAL A 61 15.50 -10.79 -0.35
N ILE A 62 14.76 -11.08 0.71
CA ILE A 62 13.38 -11.52 0.68
C ILE A 62 12.57 -10.59 1.57
N CYS A 63 11.30 -10.43 1.25
CA CYS A 63 10.36 -9.76 2.14
C CYS A 63 9.21 -10.71 2.45
N TYR A 64 8.53 -10.44 3.54
CA TYR A 64 7.25 -11.06 3.86
C TYR A 64 6.42 -10.01 4.59
N PHE A 65 5.18 -9.87 4.16
CA PHE A 65 4.23 -8.96 4.76
C PHE A 65 2.84 -9.56 4.66
N ASP A 66 2.03 -9.19 5.64
CA ASP A 66 0.61 -9.47 5.74
C ASP A 66 0.02 -8.22 6.39
N LEU A 67 -0.72 -7.43 5.61
CA LEU A 67 -1.16 -6.10 6.00
C LEU A 67 -2.69 -5.96 5.88
N ASP A 68 -3.29 -5.45 6.94
CA ASP A 68 -4.66 -4.91 6.95
C ASP A 68 -4.59 -3.38 6.82
N LEU A 69 -5.20 -2.87 5.76
CA LEU A 69 -5.16 -1.46 5.39
C LEU A 69 -6.58 -0.88 5.34
N SER A 70 -6.74 0.32 5.88
CA SER A 70 -7.97 1.12 5.73
C SER A 70 -7.62 2.52 5.24
N PHE A 71 -8.31 2.95 4.19
CA PHE A 71 -8.13 4.25 3.55
C PHE A 71 -9.43 5.05 3.59
N ALA A 72 -9.39 6.26 4.14
CA ALA A 72 -10.45 7.23 3.93
C ALA A 72 -10.33 7.79 2.50
N THR A 73 -11.45 7.79 1.78
CA THR A 73 -11.49 8.14 0.36
C THR A 73 -12.69 9.04 0.11
N GLU A 74 -12.52 10.03 -0.74
CA GLU A 74 -13.61 10.92 -1.13
C GLU A 74 -13.78 10.97 -2.64
N VAL A 75 -15.01 11.27 -3.06
CA VAL A 75 -15.38 11.61 -4.43
C VAL A 75 -15.63 13.11 -4.45
N VAL A 76 -14.91 13.81 -5.32
CA VAL A 76 -14.96 15.26 -5.46
C VAL A 76 -15.51 15.60 -6.84
N GLU A 77 -16.40 16.57 -6.92
CA GLU A 77 -16.82 17.13 -8.20
C GLU A 77 -15.77 18.11 -8.73
N VAL A 78 -15.35 17.94 -9.98
CA VAL A 78 -14.24 18.69 -10.58
C VAL A 78 -14.59 20.17 -10.73
N GLU A 79 -15.82 20.50 -11.14
CA GLU A 79 -16.24 21.88 -11.39
C GLU A 79 -16.35 22.71 -10.10
N SER A 80 -16.90 22.12 -9.03
CA SER A 80 -17.12 22.83 -7.77
C SER A 80 -16.00 22.64 -6.76
N GLY A 81 -15.16 21.62 -6.93
CA GLY A 81 -14.13 21.20 -5.99
C GLY A 81 -14.69 20.68 -4.67
N LYS A 82 -15.99 20.40 -4.59
CA LYS A 82 -16.65 19.95 -3.36
C LYS A 82 -16.65 18.43 -3.26
N SER A 83 -16.42 17.93 -2.06
CA SER A 83 -16.64 16.52 -1.73
C SER A 83 -18.14 16.23 -1.82
N VAL A 84 -18.51 15.33 -2.73
CA VAL A 84 -19.89 14.90 -2.95
C VAL A 84 -20.21 13.60 -2.22
N CYS A 85 -19.19 12.81 -1.92
CA CYS A 85 -19.33 11.56 -1.20
C CYS A 85 -18.02 11.21 -0.48
N GLU A 86 -18.13 10.75 0.76
CA GLU A 86 -17.01 10.22 1.52
C GLU A 86 -17.28 8.74 1.82
N GLY A 87 -16.22 7.94 1.74
CA GLY A 87 -16.27 6.52 2.03
C GLY A 87 -14.93 6.04 2.54
N LYS A 88 -14.83 4.73 2.70
CA LYS A 88 -13.59 4.06 3.08
C LYS A 88 -13.33 2.89 2.16
N ILE A 89 -12.06 2.59 1.95
CA ILE A 89 -11.61 1.41 1.21
C ILE A 89 -10.79 0.56 2.17
N VAL A 90 -11.21 -0.69 2.33
CA VAL A 90 -10.56 -1.65 3.20
C VAL A 90 -9.87 -2.71 2.35
N VAL A 91 -8.60 -2.98 2.65
CA VAL A 91 -7.83 -4.10 2.08
C VAL A 91 -7.51 -5.02 3.26
N PRO A 92 -8.34 -6.05 3.51
CA PRO A 92 -8.22 -6.85 4.72
C PRO A 92 -6.90 -7.63 4.79
N GLU A 93 -6.39 -8.05 3.63
CA GLU A 93 -5.23 -8.91 3.51
C GLU A 93 -4.45 -8.54 2.24
N LEU A 94 -3.35 -7.81 2.44
CA LEU A 94 -2.34 -7.57 1.42
C LEU A 94 -1.11 -8.40 1.76
N VAL A 95 -0.86 -9.44 0.99
CA VAL A 95 0.19 -10.44 1.26
C VAL A 95 1.23 -10.53 0.17
N HIS A 96 2.42 -11.00 0.56
CA HIS A 96 3.57 -11.16 -0.33
C HIS A 96 3.27 -12.07 -1.54
N ASP A 97 3.68 -11.62 -2.74
CA ASP A 97 3.58 -12.35 -4.02
C ASP A 97 2.14 -12.61 -4.50
N GLU A 98 1.16 -11.90 -3.93
CA GLU A 98 -0.24 -11.94 -4.35
C GLU A 98 -0.65 -10.60 -4.97
N ALA A 99 -1.04 -10.62 -6.24
CA ALA A 99 -1.56 -9.43 -6.93
C ALA A 99 -3.10 -9.37 -6.90
N ASP A 100 -3.76 -10.49 -6.59
CA ASP A 100 -5.22 -10.65 -6.59
C ASP A 100 -5.81 -10.68 -5.17
N PHE A 101 -5.51 -9.65 -4.39
CA PHE A 101 -6.07 -9.44 -3.06
C PHE A 101 -7.43 -8.73 -3.08
N GLU A 102 -8.22 -8.87 -2.02
CA GLU A 102 -9.53 -8.24 -1.93
C GLU A 102 -9.44 -6.74 -1.59
N ILE A 103 -10.20 -5.91 -2.31
CA ILE A 103 -10.35 -4.48 -2.00
C ILE A 103 -11.84 -4.18 -1.85
N ARG A 104 -12.25 -3.73 -0.67
CA ARG A 104 -13.64 -3.49 -0.28
C ARG A 104 -13.94 -1.99 -0.16
N PRO A 105 -14.56 -1.37 -1.19
CA PRO A 105 -15.10 -0.01 -1.06
C PRO A 105 -16.40 -0.02 -0.23
N GLU A 106 -16.49 0.85 0.77
CA GLU A 106 -17.64 0.98 1.67
C GLU A 106 -18.06 2.45 1.80
N GLY A 107 -19.37 2.72 1.85
CA GLY A 107 -19.90 4.07 2.14
C GLY A 107 -20.14 4.98 0.92
N PHE A 108 -19.90 4.51 -0.31
CA PHE A 108 -19.96 5.37 -1.51
C PHE A 108 -21.34 5.59 -2.14
N GLY A 109 -22.41 5.01 -1.59
CA GLY A 109 -23.78 5.18 -2.10
C GLY A 109 -23.89 4.95 -3.63
N ASP A 110 -24.43 5.94 -4.34
CA ASP A 110 -24.61 5.90 -5.80
C ASP A 110 -23.28 5.92 -6.58
N HIS A 111 -22.17 6.36 -5.97
CA HIS A 111 -20.85 6.40 -6.59
C HIS A 111 -20.05 5.10 -6.41
N HIS A 112 -20.62 4.08 -5.77
CA HIS A 112 -19.93 2.82 -5.51
C HIS A 112 -19.41 2.13 -6.78
N ALA A 113 -20.19 2.13 -7.88
CA ALA A 113 -19.77 1.51 -9.13
C ALA A 113 -18.53 2.19 -9.72
N LEU A 114 -18.49 3.52 -9.69
CA LEU A 114 -17.36 4.32 -10.17
C LEU A 114 -16.10 4.03 -9.36
N VAL A 115 -16.20 4.01 -8.03
CA VAL A 115 -15.04 3.68 -7.17
C VAL A 115 -14.56 2.26 -7.44
N ARG A 116 -15.47 1.28 -7.53
CA ARG A 116 -15.13 -0.12 -7.79
C ARG A 116 -14.50 -0.34 -9.17
N ASP A 117 -15.02 0.29 -10.21
CA ASP A 117 -14.65 -0.01 -11.59
C ASP A 117 -13.46 0.83 -12.07
N GLU A 118 -13.29 2.05 -11.55
CA GLU A 118 -12.25 2.97 -12.01
C GLU A 118 -11.13 3.17 -10.97
N PHE A 119 -11.49 3.38 -9.69
CA PHE A 119 -10.50 3.71 -8.66
C PHE A 119 -9.77 2.47 -8.10
N VAL A 120 -10.51 1.40 -7.80
CA VAL A 120 -9.96 0.17 -7.22
C VAL A 120 -8.83 -0.46 -8.07
N PRO A 121 -8.92 -0.54 -9.41
CA PRO A 121 -7.81 -1.01 -10.24
C PRO A 121 -6.54 -0.17 -10.09
N ILE A 122 -6.67 1.16 -10.01
CA ILE A 122 -5.54 2.08 -9.85
C ILE A 122 -4.91 1.93 -8.46
N LEU A 123 -5.73 1.81 -7.42
CA LEU A 123 -5.26 1.54 -6.07
C LEU A 123 -4.52 0.20 -6.00
N ARG A 124 -5.03 -0.84 -6.67
CA ARG A 124 -4.37 -2.14 -6.77
C ARG A 124 -2.99 -2.02 -7.40
N GLU A 125 -2.88 -1.35 -8.55
CA GLU A 125 -1.60 -1.13 -9.22
C GLU A 125 -0.59 -0.39 -8.34
N ALA A 126 -1.04 0.58 -7.56
CA ALA A 126 -0.20 1.29 -6.61
C ALA A 126 0.28 0.37 -5.48
N LEU A 127 -0.61 -0.43 -4.89
CA LEU A 127 -0.27 -1.40 -3.85
C LEU A 127 0.63 -2.54 -4.37
N CYS A 128 0.53 -2.93 -5.64
CA CYS A 128 1.46 -3.92 -6.22
C CYS A 128 2.91 -3.41 -6.30
N LYS A 129 3.14 -2.08 -6.33
CA LYS A 129 4.50 -1.50 -6.33
C LYS A 129 5.15 -1.53 -4.95
N TYR A 130 4.35 -1.57 -3.89
CA TYR A 130 4.84 -1.57 -2.51
C TYR A 130 5.88 -2.66 -2.23
N GLN A 131 5.68 -3.89 -2.73
CA GLN A 131 6.62 -4.98 -2.51
C GLN A 131 8.02 -4.67 -3.08
N GLN A 132 8.07 -4.08 -4.28
CA GLN A 132 9.32 -3.71 -4.89
C GLN A 132 9.99 -2.55 -4.13
N ASP A 133 9.22 -1.52 -3.78
CA ASP A 133 9.72 -0.37 -3.03
C ASP A 133 10.26 -0.76 -1.64
N LEU A 134 9.59 -1.71 -0.97
CA LEU A 134 10.00 -2.27 0.31
C LEU A 134 11.37 -2.95 0.23
N ILE A 135 11.57 -3.79 -0.80
CA ILE A 135 12.85 -4.46 -1.04
C ILE A 135 13.92 -3.44 -1.40
N ASP A 136 13.63 -2.51 -2.32
CA ASP A 136 14.62 -1.55 -2.81
C ASP A 136 15.10 -0.61 -1.69
N HIS A 137 14.19 -0.17 -0.81
CA HIS A 137 14.53 0.66 0.34
C HIS A 137 15.40 -0.07 1.37
N HIS A 138 15.07 -1.32 1.70
CA HIS A 138 15.71 -2.05 2.80
C HIS A 138 16.82 -3.02 2.36
N SER A 139 17.00 -3.25 1.06
CA SER A 139 18.02 -4.17 0.53
C SER A 139 19.42 -3.86 1.05
N LYS A 140 19.79 -2.58 1.10
CA LYS A 140 21.10 -2.10 1.59
C LYS A 140 21.27 -2.28 3.10
N ASP A 141 20.18 -2.27 3.86
CA ASP A 141 20.22 -2.42 5.32
C ASP A 141 20.53 -3.85 5.73
N VAL A 142 20.10 -4.83 4.91
CA VAL A 142 20.28 -6.26 5.18
C VAL A 142 21.44 -6.87 4.42
N GLN A 143 21.90 -6.23 3.34
CA GLN A 143 23.12 -6.59 2.62
C GLN A 143 24.33 -5.93 3.28
N GLN A 144 24.83 -6.51 4.37
CA GLN A 144 26.14 -6.13 4.88
C GLN A 144 27.22 -6.57 3.89
N SER A 145 27.86 -5.61 3.24
CA SER A 145 29.09 -5.79 2.44
C SER A 145 30.33 -5.84 3.32
#